data_AF-A0A9D7KKV5-F1
#
_entry.id   AF-A0A9D7KKV5-F1
#
_cell.length_a   1.000
_cell.length_b   1.000
_cell.length_c   1.000
_cell.angle_alpha   90.00
_cell.angle_beta   90.00
_cell.angle_gamma   90.00
#
_symmetry.space_group_name_H-M   'P 1'
#
loop_
_entity.id
_entity.type
_entity.pdbx_description
1 polymer ?
#
loop_
_entity_poly.entity_id
_entity_poly.type
_entity_poly.pdbx_seq_one_letter_code
_entity_poly.pdbx_strand_id
1 'polypeptide(L)' 'MCGELRLDIHDITGQRIYTNTLMREIGENTELLDLTRLVKSSGIYFITLELTNEGKTIS' A
#
# COMPACT_ATOMS: atom_id res chain seq x y z
N MET A 1 15.86 -10.81 6.42
CA MET A 1 15.47 -10.93 5.00
C MET A 1 14.60 -9.73 4.67
N CYS A 2 14.80 -9.11 3.51
CA CYS A 2 13.99 -7.98 3.06
C CYS A 2 13.01 -8.46 1.98
N GLY A 3 11.77 -8.00 2.06
CA GLY A 3 10.77 -8.16 1.01
C GLY A 3 10.36 -6.80 0.43
N GLU A 4 9.81 -6.83 -0.77
CA GLU A 4 9.20 -5.68 -1.42
C GLU A 4 7.72 -5.63 -1.06
N LEU A 5 7.29 -4.58 -0.36
CA LEU A 5 5.89 -4.33 -0.03
C LEU A 5 5.33 -3.28 -0.98
N ARG A 6 4.38 -3.66 -1.82
CA ARG A 6 3.58 -2.72 -2.62
C ARG A 6 2.30 -2.36 -1.87
N LEU A 7 2.08 -1.07 -1.68
CA LEU A 7 0.86 -0.52 -1.10
C LEU A 7 0.09 0.20 -2.19
N ASP A 8 -1.13 -0.25 -2.46
CA ASP A 8 -2.06 0.40 -3.38
C ASP A 8 -3.26 0.94 -2.60
N ILE A 9 -3.69 2.17 -2.93
CA ILE A 9 -4.94 2.74 -2.41
C ILE A 9 -5.93 2.92 -3.54
N HIS A 10 -7.14 2.43 -3.30
CA HIS A 10 -8.26 2.54 -4.20
C HIS A 10 -9.37 3.38 -3.57
N ASP A 11 -10.05 4.18 -4.39
CA ASP A 11 -11.27 4.87 -3.96
C ASP A 11 -12.46 3.91 -3.90
N ILE A 12 -13.63 4.43 -3.51
CA ILE A 12 -14.86 3.64 -3.38
C ILE A 12 -15.36 3.03 -4.71
N THR A 13 -14.89 3.55 -5.85
CA THR A 13 -15.21 3.01 -7.18
C THR A 13 -14.26 1.89 -7.59
N GLY A 14 -13.21 1.63 -6.80
CA GLY A 14 -12.14 0.69 -7.12
C GLY A 14 -11.02 1.31 -7.96
N GLN A 15 -11.08 2.61 -8.27
CA GLN A 15 -10.00 3.27 -9.00
C GLN A 15 -8.77 3.41 -8.11
N ARG A 16 -7.60 2.96 -8.60
CA ARG A 16 -6.33 3.17 -7.90
C ARG A 16 -5.92 4.64 -7.98
N ILE A 17 -5.70 5.25 -6.82
CA ILE A 17 -5.35 6.66 -6.68
C ILE A 17 -3.94 6.87 -6.13
N TYR A 18 -3.32 5.84 -5.57
CA TYR A 18 -1.96 5.88 -5.07
C TYR A 18 -1.31 4.49 -5.12
N THR A 19 -0.01 4.46 -5.39
CA THR A 19 0.82 3.26 -5.30
C THR A 19 2.17 3.65 -4.73
N ASN A 20 2.71 2.81 -3.85
CA ASN A 20 4.06 2.96 -3.31
C ASN A 20 4.69 1.60 -3.11
N THR A 21 6.00 1.52 -3.35
CA THR A 21 6.78 0.30 -3.18
C THR A 21 7.87 0.55 -2.14
N LEU A 22 7.89 -0.27 -1.10
CA LEU A 22 8.76 -0.13 0.05
C LEU A 22 9.58 -1.40 0.24
N MET A 23 10.89 -1.26 0.43
CA MET A 23 11.71 -2.36 0.93
C MET A 23 11.56 -2.44 2.46
N ARG A 24 11.15 -3.60 2.96
CA ARG A 24 10.87 -3.82 4.39
C ARG A 24 11.51 -5.11 4.88
N GLU A 25 12.02 -5.05 6.10
CA GLU A 25 12.48 -6.25 6.80
C GLU A 25 11.29 -7.03 7.37
N ILE A 26 11.50 -8.32 7.61
CA ILE A 26 10.53 -9.17 8.32
C ILE A 26 10.26 -8.58 9.71
N GLY A 27 9.00 -8.37 10.01
CA GLY A 27 8.55 -7.89 11.32
C GLY A 27 7.36 -6.94 11.20
N GLU A 28 6.98 -6.37 12.34
CA GLU A 28 5.97 -5.32 12.38
C GLU A 28 6.55 -4.01 11.83
N ASN A 29 5.85 -3.42 10.86
CA ASN A 29 6.22 -2.17 10.23
C ASN A 29 5.04 -1.22 10.28
N THR A 30 5.30 0.07 10.51
CA THR A 30 4.27 1.12 10.54
C THR A 30 4.59 2.17 9.49
N GLU A 31 3.63 2.48 8.63
CA GLU A 31 3.72 3.55 7.63
C GLU A 31 2.74 4.67 7.96
N LEU A 32 3.20 5.90 7.85
CA LEU A 32 2.36 7.08 7.97
C LEU A 32 2.14 7.66 6.58
N LEU A 33 0.88 7.72 6.15
CA LEU A 33 0.51 8.23 4.84
C LEU A 33 -0.36 9.48 4.96
N ASP A 34 0.09 10.56 4.32
CA ASP A 34 -0.68 11.80 4.20
C ASP A 34 -1.66 11.72 3.02
N LEU A 35 -2.89 11.28 3.30
CA LEU A 35 -3.95 11.20 2.30
C LEU A 35 -4.45 12.56 1.84
N THR A 36 -4.23 13.65 2.59
CA THR A 36 -4.79 14.97 2.26
C THR A 36 -4.29 15.53 0.94
N ARG A 37 -3.10 15.09 0.51
CA ARG A 37 -2.50 15.45 -0.79
C ARG A 37 -2.94 14.54 -1.93
N LEU A 38 -3.49 13.38 -1.61
CA LEU A 38 -3.83 12.32 -2.56
C LEU A 38 -5.33 12.29 -2.87
N VAL A 39 -6.17 12.75 -1.94
CA VAL A 39 -7.63 12.68 -2.08
C VAL A 39 -8.28 14.07 -2.08
N LYS A 40 -9.34 14.23 -2.89
CA LYS A 40 -10.10 15.49 -2.99
C LYS A 40 -11.23 15.62 -1.98
N SER A 41 -11.61 14.52 -1.32
CA SER A 41 -12.78 14.45 -0.44
C SER A 41 -12.53 13.43 0.65
N SER A 42 -13.20 13.57 1.80
CA SER A 42 -13.29 12.50 2.79
C SER A 42 -14.19 11.37 2.28
N GLY A 43 -13.86 10.12 2.60
CA GLY A 43 -14.62 8.97 2.13
C GLY A 43 -14.02 7.64 2.55
N ILE A 44 -14.56 6.56 1.99
CA ILE A 44 -14.03 5.21 2.16
C ILE A 44 -12.95 4.95 1.10
N TYR A 45 -11.84 4.37 1.55
CA TYR A 45 -10.73 3.95 0.71
C TYR A 45 -10.39 2.50 1.03
N PHE A 46 -9.97 1.76 0.02
CA PHE A 46 -9.47 0.40 0.16
C PHE A 46 -7.96 0.40 0.04
N ILE A 47 -7.29 -0.24 1.01
CA ILE A 47 -5.84 -0.43 1.00
C ILE A 47 -5.57 -1.88 0.62
N THR A 48 -4.71 -2.09 -0.36
CA THR A 48 -4.20 -3.40 -0.76
C THR A 48 -2.71 -3.43 -0.51
N LEU A 49 -2.23 -4.50 0.12
CA LEU A 49 -0.82 -4.72 0.40
C LEU A 49 -0.39 -6.00 -0.33
N GLU A 50 0.61 -5.90 -1.19
CA GLU A 50 1.24 -7.05 -1.84
C GLU A 50 2.68 -7.17 -1.38
N LEU A 51 3.01 -8.25 -0.67
CA LEU A 51 4.37 -8.56 -0.26
C LEU A 51 5.00 -9.53 -1.26
N THR A 52 6.08 -9.11 -1.92
CA THR A 52 6.91 -9.97 -2.75
C THR A 52 8.23 -10.28 -2.05
N ASN A 53 8.49 -11.54 -1.76
CA ASN A 53 9.74 -12.02 -1.17
C ASN A 53 10.25 -13.23 -1.95
N GLU A 54 11.52 -13.21 -2.37
CA GLU A 54 12.16 -14.29 -3.14
C GLU A 54 11.34 -14.74 -4.36
N GLY A 55 10.69 -13.79 -5.05
CA GLY A 55 9.86 -14.05 -6.22
C GLY A 55 8.47 -14.64 -5.94
N LYS A 56 8.07 -14.77 -4.66
CA LYS A 56 6.71 -15.16 -4.25
C LYS A 56 5.95 -13.93 -3.77
N THR A 57 4.74 -13.75 -4.28
CA THR A 57 3.84 -12.65 -3.91
C THR A 57 2.70 -13.16 -3.03
N ILE A 58 2.41 -12.42 -1.96
CA ILE A 58 1.32 -12.64 -1.00
C ILE A 58 0.47 -11.36 -0.98
N SER A 59 -0.85 -11.49 -1.10
CA SER A 59 -1.85 -10.41 -1.17
C SER A 59 -2.94 -10.54 -0.12
#